data_AF-A0A545UDV4-F1
#
_entry.id   AF-A0A545UDV4-F1
#
_cell.length_a   1.000
_cell.length_b   1.000
_cell.length_c   1.000
_cell.angle_alpha   90.00
_cell.angle_beta   90.00
_cell.angle_gamma   90.00
#
_symmetry.space_group_name_H-M   'P 1'
#
loop_
_entity.id
_entity.type
_entity.pdbx_description
1 polymer ?
#
loop_
_entity_poly.entity_id
_entity_poly.type
_entity_poly.pdbx_seq_one_letter_code
_entity_poly.pdbx_strand_id
1 'polypeptide(L)'
;MGKLQIGDDLVIDRNQRTIYKNGTELALPERSYRLLLALVENSPEIVSHDKLIEAVWQEQVVSDENLKQRISRLRRSLADTSETATYIVAERGIGYRCIAPVKQLVETEIKPVPTIQQTDKLSAPNKLLSRLTNFKVLMGFGLILLAGFIIIFWHPNATIAPDAKIGDFTARDYNNQAKEYYYRFKPQDNKTAIKLYQKAVATNPNDSLAYSGLANAYAQGYYQFGQNEDWLQQSIHYSRRAIETEPEQPWGYKSLGLGLHLGGQFEQSLAAYNQAIKLAPWWSGPVNNSSLVHLEAGRLVLAYQDAVTAVKMDPTDPIPYLFLGLCYRDLDMSEHALSAIEKSVELKPDYLLAHNYLAEYYLIVGNDKKAEELLSQTLQQAPENQFSFWLNAQLYLRQGNQSKAAQNFARAAELGGRYQLPAKINLAIINRETGQLDQFYQALETKINQGNIWSELVFSQALILTANGDFQSAVAKLQKAIDSGLSHAYRLQNSTLFESIADQSEIKSLILKLDNRKKAFRQKVMQLEKNQKVL
;
A
#
# COMPACT_ATOMS: atom_id res chain seq x y z
N MET A 1 40.98 -10.22 19.76
CA MET A 1 40.09 -11.27 19.17
C MET A 1 39.17 -10.72 18.05
N GLY A 2 39.64 -9.82 17.18
CA GLY A 2 38.78 -9.10 16.23
C GLY A 2 38.63 -9.73 14.84
N LYS A 3 39.61 -10.54 14.39
CA LYS A 3 39.72 -10.99 12.99
C LYS A 3 39.28 -12.44 12.79
N LEU A 4 38.50 -12.68 11.74
CA LEU A 4 38.06 -14.01 11.28
C LEU A 4 38.63 -14.25 9.89
N GLN A 5 39.29 -15.39 9.68
CA GLN A 5 39.71 -15.87 8.36
C GLN A 5 38.68 -16.90 7.87
N ILE A 6 38.24 -16.77 6.62
CA ILE A 6 37.21 -17.60 5.97
C ILE A 6 37.81 -18.18 4.69
N GLY A 7 38.00 -19.50 4.65
CA GLY A 7 38.80 -20.12 3.60
C GLY A 7 40.23 -19.60 3.60
N ASP A 8 40.84 -19.50 2.42
CA ASP A 8 42.24 -19.09 2.27
C ASP A 8 42.42 -17.61 1.91
N ASP A 9 41.36 -16.94 1.47
CA ASP A 9 41.45 -15.64 0.82
C ASP A 9 40.60 -14.53 1.44
N LEU A 10 39.64 -14.83 2.33
CA LEU A 10 38.75 -13.83 2.91
C LEU A 10 39.04 -13.61 4.40
N VAL A 11 39.17 -12.35 4.81
CA VAL A 11 39.38 -11.95 6.22
C VAL A 11 38.41 -10.85 6.61
N ILE A 12 37.72 -11.00 7.74
CA ILE A 12 36.83 -9.98 8.31
C ILE A 12 37.47 -9.43 9.58
N ASP A 13 37.71 -8.12 9.64
CA ASP A 13 38.08 -7.41 10.86
C ASP A 13 36.83 -6.79 11.50
N ARG A 14 36.35 -7.38 12.60
CA ARG A 14 35.14 -6.93 13.28
C ARG A 14 35.31 -5.59 14.01
N ASN A 15 36.54 -5.25 14.41
CA ASN A 15 36.82 -4.02 15.14
C ASN A 15 36.77 -2.82 14.19
N GLN A 16 37.35 -2.99 13.00
CA GLN A 16 37.38 -1.95 11.97
C GLN A 16 36.18 -2.02 11.02
N ARG A 17 35.40 -3.11 11.08
CA ARG A 17 34.27 -3.40 10.17
C ARG A 17 34.68 -3.45 8.71
N THR A 18 35.90 -3.90 8.45
CA THR A 18 36.50 -4.01 7.11
C THR A 18 36.63 -5.48 6.70
N ILE A 19 36.60 -5.72 5.40
CA ILE A 19 36.72 -7.05 4.80
C ILE A 19 37.87 -6.99 3.81
N TYR A 20 38.72 -8.01 3.82
CA TYR A 20 39.82 -8.16 2.87
C TYR A 20 39.62 -9.45 2.08
N LYS A 21 39.73 -9.37 0.75
CA LYS A 21 39.78 -10.53 -0.14
C LYS A 21 41.12 -10.53 -0.88
N ASN A 22 41.89 -11.61 -0.79
CA ASN A 22 43.26 -11.71 -1.29
C ASN A 22 44.16 -10.54 -0.83
N GLY A 23 44.00 -10.12 0.42
CA GLY A 23 44.74 -8.99 1.01
C GLY A 23 44.32 -7.59 0.53
N THR A 24 43.34 -7.48 -0.37
CA THR A 24 42.79 -6.19 -0.83
C THR A 24 41.46 -5.89 -0.12
N GLU A 25 41.26 -4.65 0.30
CA GLU A 25 40.01 -4.25 0.93
C GLU A 25 38.82 -4.39 -0.02
N LEU A 26 37.78 -5.10 0.44
CA LEU A 26 36.53 -5.32 -0.27
C LEU A 26 35.43 -4.47 0.38
N ALA A 27 35.08 -3.37 -0.26
CA ALA A 27 34.00 -2.50 0.20
C ALA A 27 32.63 -3.18 0.02
N LEU A 28 31.96 -3.51 1.13
CA LEU A 28 30.59 -4.01 1.13
C LEU A 28 29.62 -2.98 1.71
N PRO A 29 28.42 -2.80 1.12
CA PRO A 29 27.35 -2.06 1.77
C PRO A 29 27.00 -2.67 3.13
N GLU A 30 26.60 -1.84 4.10
CA GLU A 30 26.30 -2.22 5.50
C GLU A 30 25.48 -3.52 5.62
N ARG A 31 24.38 -3.62 4.85
CA ARG A 31 23.50 -4.80 4.87
C ARG A 31 24.20 -6.07 4.35
N SER A 32 25.06 -5.93 3.35
CA SER A 32 25.85 -7.06 2.83
C SER A 32 26.95 -7.48 3.81
N TYR A 33 27.56 -6.53 4.53
CA TYR A 33 28.50 -6.81 5.61
C TYR A 33 27.83 -7.61 6.73
N ARG A 34 26.67 -7.15 7.22
CA ARG A 34 25.90 -7.87 8.27
C ARG A 34 25.50 -9.27 7.85
N LEU A 35 25.07 -9.42 6.59
CA LEU A 35 24.69 -10.72 6.06
C LEU A 35 25.87 -11.70 6.05
N LEU A 36 27.02 -11.25 5.56
CA LEU A 36 28.23 -12.06 5.54
C LEU A 36 28.66 -12.43 6.96
N LEU A 37 28.67 -11.46 7.88
CA LEU A 37 29.05 -11.70 9.26
C LEU A 37 28.13 -12.73 9.93
N ALA A 38 26.81 -12.62 9.77
CA ALA A 38 25.85 -13.58 10.32
C ALA A 38 26.06 -15.00 9.78
N LEU A 39 26.39 -15.15 8.49
CA LEU A 39 26.69 -16.45 7.90
C LEU A 39 28.02 -17.03 8.40
N VAL A 40 29.04 -16.20 8.57
CA VAL A 40 30.38 -16.61 9.02
C VAL A 40 30.38 -16.97 10.51
N GLU A 41 29.70 -16.19 11.35
CA GLU A 41 29.63 -16.44 12.80
C GLU A 41 28.84 -17.70 13.16
N ASN A 42 27.96 -18.15 12.27
CA ASN A 42 27.22 -19.39 12.43
C ASN A 42 27.78 -20.55 11.58
N SER A 43 28.92 -20.38 10.90
CA SER A 43 29.53 -21.45 10.11
C SER A 43 29.94 -22.64 11.00
N PRO A 44 29.70 -23.91 10.59
CA PRO A 44 29.12 -24.36 9.32
C PRO A 44 27.59 -24.58 9.33
N GLU A 45 26.90 -24.15 10.39
CA GLU A 45 25.47 -24.38 10.60
C GLU A 45 24.57 -23.58 9.64
N ILE A 46 23.35 -24.10 9.45
CA ILE A 46 22.33 -23.43 8.64
C ILE A 46 21.72 -22.27 9.43
N VAL A 47 21.70 -21.09 8.82
CA VAL A 47 21.03 -19.91 9.35
C VAL A 47 19.68 -19.74 8.63
N SER A 48 18.59 -19.74 9.40
CA SER A 48 17.24 -19.62 8.85
C SER A 48 17.01 -18.28 8.15
N HIS A 49 16.04 -18.23 7.24
CA HIS A 49 15.65 -16.97 6.59
C HIS A 49 15.32 -15.87 7.60
N ASP A 50 14.51 -16.18 8.63
CA ASP A 50 14.12 -15.22 9.67
C ASP A 50 15.35 -14.65 10.41
N LYS A 51 16.30 -15.51 10.80
CA LYS A 51 17.51 -15.09 11.53
C LYS A 51 18.44 -14.24 10.66
N LEU A 52 18.55 -14.55 9.36
CA LEU A 52 19.30 -13.72 8.41
C LEU A 52 18.60 -12.39 8.13
N ILE A 53 17.27 -12.40 8.07
CA ILE A 53 16.47 -11.18 7.89
C ILE A 53 16.66 -10.26 9.11
N GLU A 54 16.54 -10.80 10.31
CA GLU A 54 16.77 -10.08 11.56
C GLU A 54 18.22 -9.54 11.64
N ALA A 55 19.24 -10.33 11.30
CA ALA A 55 20.63 -9.87 11.37
C ALA A 55 20.92 -8.69 10.41
N VAL A 56 20.32 -8.70 9.22
CA VAL A 56 20.63 -7.73 8.16
C VAL A 56 19.75 -6.48 8.24
N TRP A 57 18.46 -6.67 8.52
CA TRP A 57 17.44 -5.63 8.51
C TRP A 57 16.95 -5.24 9.90
N GLN A 58 17.40 -5.93 10.96
CA GLN A 58 17.07 -5.67 12.36
C GLN A 58 15.56 -5.60 12.57
N GLU A 59 15.03 -4.41 12.82
CA GLU A 59 13.61 -4.17 13.10
C GLU A 59 12.76 -4.02 11.83
N GLN A 60 13.35 -4.09 10.63
CA GLN A 60 12.61 -4.05 9.37
C GLN A 60 12.22 -5.46 8.92
N VAL A 61 10.92 -5.74 8.91
CA VAL A 61 10.37 -6.98 8.33
C VAL A 61 10.46 -6.87 6.81
N VAL A 62 11.32 -7.67 6.20
CA VAL A 62 11.44 -7.77 4.75
C VAL A 62 11.04 -9.16 4.28
N SER A 63 10.51 -9.27 3.07
CA SER A 63 10.17 -10.56 2.47
C SER A 63 11.41 -11.41 2.18
N ASP A 64 11.25 -12.73 2.11
CA ASP A 64 12.28 -13.69 1.69
C ASP A 64 12.91 -13.34 0.34
N GLU A 65 12.18 -12.65 -0.54
CA GLU A 65 12.70 -12.20 -1.82
C GLU A 65 13.79 -11.13 -1.68
N ASN A 66 13.68 -10.26 -0.66
CA ASN A 66 14.74 -9.29 -0.34
C ASN A 66 15.99 -9.99 0.18
N LEU A 67 15.84 -11.06 0.97
CA LEU A 67 16.96 -11.89 1.41
C LEU A 67 17.64 -12.56 0.22
N LYS A 68 16.88 -13.17 -0.70
CA LYS A 68 17.42 -13.79 -1.93
C LYS A 68 18.18 -12.80 -2.79
N GLN A 69 17.63 -11.61 -3.02
CA GLN A 69 18.31 -10.56 -3.77
C GLN A 69 19.59 -10.09 -3.07
N ARG A 70 19.58 -9.99 -1.74
CA ARG A 70 20.78 -9.61 -0.97
C ARG A 70 21.85 -10.69 -1.02
N ILE A 71 21.49 -11.96 -0.89
CA ILE A 71 22.40 -13.11 -1.07
C ILE A 71 23.01 -13.08 -2.47
N SER A 72 22.21 -12.86 -3.51
CA SER A 72 22.68 -12.74 -4.89
C SER A 72 23.71 -11.62 -5.05
N ARG A 73 23.45 -10.44 -4.46
CA ARG A 73 24.39 -9.31 -4.48
C ARG A 73 25.67 -9.61 -3.69
N LEU A 74 25.56 -10.23 -2.52
CA LEU A 74 26.70 -10.61 -1.71
C LEU A 74 27.59 -11.62 -2.45
N ARG A 75 26.99 -12.67 -3.04
CA ARG A 75 27.70 -13.64 -3.88
C ARG A 75 28.47 -12.96 -5.01
N ARG A 76 27.84 -12.00 -5.71
CA ARG A 76 28.52 -11.22 -6.76
C ARG A 76 29.72 -10.45 -6.24
N SER A 77 29.60 -9.78 -5.09
CA SER A 77 30.73 -9.07 -4.47
C SER A 77 31.85 -10.00 -4.01
N LEU A 78 31.52 -11.24 -3.64
CA LEU A 78 32.49 -12.28 -3.26
C LEU A 78 33.00 -13.08 -4.46
N ALA A 79 32.59 -12.79 -5.69
CA ALA A 79 32.83 -13.63 -6.87
C ALA A 79 32.44 -15.12 -6.65
N ASP A 80 31.35 -15.34 -5.93
CA ASP A 80 30.77 -16.64 -5.59
C ASP A 80 29.55 -16.94 -6.46
N THR A 81 29.25 -18.22 -6.74
CA THR A 81 28.10 -18.62 -7.57
C THR A 81 27.29 -19.75 -6.92
N SER A 82 26.06 -19.98 -7.37
CA SER A 82 25.25 -21.11 -6.88
C SER A 82 25.68 -22.47 -7.44
N GLU A 83 26.38 -22.50 -8.57
CA GLU A 83 26.82 -23.71 -9.25
C GLU A 83 28.19 -24.18 -8.75
N THR A 84 29.07 -23.22 -8.40
CA THR A 84 30.42 -23.45 -7.86
C THR A 84 30.61 -22.68 -6.55
N ALA A 85 29.70 -22.92 -5.60
CA ALA A 85 29.70 -22.20 -4.33
C ALA A 85 31.01 -22.41 -3.55
N THR A 86 31.70 -21.32 -3.25
CA THR A 86 32.92 -21.27 -2.44
C THR A 86 32.60 -20.89 -1.00
N TYR A 87 31.65 -19.97 -0.79
CA TYR A 87 31.31 -19.49 0.56
C TYR A 87 29.88 -19.79 0.95
N ILE A 88 28.89 -19.49 0.11
CA ILE A 88 27.47 -19.47 0.53
C ILE A 88 26.67 -20.53 -0.22
N VAL A 89 26.05 -21.47 0.50
CA VAL A 89 25.11 -22.46 -0.06
C VAL A 89 23.69 -22.17 0.41
N ALA A 90 22.71 -22.40 -0.47
CA ALA A 90 21.29 -22.31 -0.15
C ALA A 90 20.75 -23.69 0.21
N GLU A 91 20.05 -23.80 1.34
CA GLU A 91 19.38 -25.02 1.79
C GLU A 91 17.88 -24.86 1.57
N ARG A 92 17.33 -25.67 0.67
CA ARG A 92 16.00 -25.46 0.07
C ARG A 92 14.91 -25.35 1.15
N GLY A 93 14.30 -24.17 1.24
CA GLY A 93 13.19 -23.89 2.16
C GLY A 93 13.58 -23.69 3.63
N ILE A 94 14.87 -23.71 3.96
CA ILE A 94 15.37 -23.62 5.33
C ILE A 94 16.17 -22.34 5.54
N GLY A 95 17.16 -22.06 4.70
CA GLY A 95 18.07 -20.95 4.92
C GLY A 95 19.35 -21.00 4.10
N TYR A 96 20.40 -20.38 4.63
CA TYR A 96 21.73 -20.35 3.99
C TYR A 96 22.81 -20.70 5.01
N ARG A 97 23.93 -21.25 4.55
CA ARG A 97 25.11 -21.52 5.39
C ARG A 97 26.41 -21.09 4.71
N CYS A 98 27.40 -20.75 5.52
CA CYS A 98 28.77 -20.56 5.06
C CYS A 98 29.54 -21.88 5.13
N ILE A 99 30.02 -22.38 3.98
CA ILE A 99 30.72 -23.67 3.86
C ILE A 99 32.24 -23.57 3.95
N ALA A 100 32.80 -22.36 3.78
CA ALA A 100 34.23 -22.13 3.90
C ALA A 100 34.67 -22.22 5.37
N PRO A 101 35.80 -22.87 5.70
CA PRO A 101 36.25 -23.02 7.07
C PRO A 101 36.58 -21.67 7.69
N VAL A 102 36.06 -21.41 8.90
CA VAL A 102 36.27 -20.16 9.64
C VAL A 102 37.26 -20.36 10.77
N LYS A 103 38.34 -19.57 10.80
CA LYS A 103 39.38 -19.57 11.85
C LYS A 103 39.47 -18.19 12.50
N GLN A 104 39.54 -18.16 13.84
CA GLN A 104 39.80 -16.92 14.57
C GLN A 104 41.29 -16.62 14.59
N LEU A 105 41.69 -15.47 14.07
CA LEU A 105 43.08 -15.03 14.12
C LEU A 105 43.35 -14.40 15.49
N VAL A 106 44.20 -15.05 16.29
CA VAL A 106 44.70 -14.50 17.55
C VAL A 106 45.86 -13.57 17.22
N GLU A 107 45.70 -12.28 17.48
CA GLU A 107 46.84 -11.34 17.50
C GLU A 107 47.77 -11.78 18.65
N THR A 108 48.92 -12.35 18.30
CA THR A 108 50.03 -12.51 19.25
C THR A 108 50.41 -11.12 19.76
N GLU A 109 50.25 -10.92 21.07
CA GLU A 109 50.66 -9.72 21.78
C GLU A 109 52.11 -9.35 21.44
N ILE A 110 52.29 -8.26 20.70
CA ILE A 110 53.57 -7.58 20.63
C ILE A 110 53.61 -6.63 21.84
N LYS A 111 54.47 -6.97 22.81
CA LYS A 111 54.80 -6.10 23.95
C LYS A 111 55.27 -4.72 23.47
N PRO A 112 54.88 -3.62 24.13
CA PRO A 112 55.31 -2.29 23.74
C PRO A 112 56.78 -2.06 24.13
N VAL A 113 57.55 -1.47 23.22
CA VAL A 113 58.91 -0.94 23.43
C VAL A 113 58.88 0.54 23.02
N PRO A 114 59.62 1.43 23.72
CA PRO A 114 59.09 2.72 24.16
C PRO A 114 59.31 3.90 23.22
N THR A 115 58.58 4.96 23.56
CA THR A 115 58.61 6.35 23.10
C THR A 115 59.98 6.91 22.70
N ILE A 116 60.02 7.61 21.58
CA ILE A 116 60.97 8.71 21.32
C ILE A 116 60.17 10.00 21.11
N GLN A 117 60.51 11.00 21.92
CA GLN A 117 60.10 12.39 21.83
C GLN A 117 60.83 13.11 20.70
N GLN A 118 60.15 14.03 20.02
CA GLN A 118 60.68 15.31 19.49
C GLN A 118 59.47 16.15 19.08
N THR A 119 58.99 17.08 19.93
CA THR A 119 59.35 18.52 19.99
C THR A 119 59.24 19.24 18.64
N ASP A 120 58.17 20.01 18.45
CA ASP A 120 58.17 21.48 18.43
C ASP A 120 56.72 21.98 18.24
N LYS A 121 56.15 22.70 19.22
CA LYS A 121 56.02 24.17 19.26
C LYS A 121 55.21 24.71 18.05
N LEU A 122 54.10 25.44 18.18
CA LEU A 122 53.79 26.50 19.12
C LEU A 122 52.28 26.83 19.10
N SER A 123 51.72 27.06 20.29
CA SER A 123 50.68 28.05 20.65
C SER A 123 49.35 28.13 19.88
N ALA A 124 48.28 27.71 20.56
CA ALA A 124 47.02 28.45 20.60
C ALA A 124 47.15 29.68 21.53
N PRO A 125 46.24 30.66 21.43
CA PRO A 125 45.75 31.31 22.64
C PRO A 125 44.22 31.25 22.77
N ASN A 126 43.84 31.10 24.02
CA ASN A 126 42.48 31.05 24.55
C ASN A 126 41.83 32.44 24.64
N LYS A 127 40.50 32.40 24.48
CA LYS A 127 39.45 33.10 25.25
C LYS A 127 39.21 34.63 25.11
N LEU A 128 37.90 34.88 25.04
CA LEU A 128 37.08 35.94 25.67
C LEU A 128 36.79 37.24 24.89
N LEU A 129 35.48 37.44 24.67
CA LEU A 129 34.63 38.66 24.80
C LEU A 129 33.68 38.79 23.59
N SER A 130 32.40 38.46 23.78
CA SER A 130 31.29 39.36 24.11
C SER A 130 30.66 40.06 22.90
N ARG A 131 29.34 39.84 22.75
CA ARG A 131 28.29 40.71 22.17
C ARG A 131 28.68 41.63 21.01
N LEU A 132 27.99 41.46 19.88
CA LEU A 132 27.36 42.52 19.05
C LEU A 132 26.72 41.82 17.83
N THR A 133 25.41 41.62 17.85
CA THR A 133 24.37 42.35 17.08
C THR A 133 24.09 41.82 15.67
N ASN A 134 22.83 41.39 15.52
CA ASN A 134 22.09 41.24 14.28
C ASN A 134 22.21 42.48 13.38
N PHE A 135 22.75 42.33 12.17
CA PHE A 135 22.39 43.10 10.96
C PHE A 135 23.30 42.64 9.81
N LYS A 136 22.81 41.79 8.89
CA LYS A 136 23.32 41.57 7.50
C LYS A 136 22.80 40.27 6.85
N VAL A 137 21.47 40.07 6.82
CA VAL A 137 20.84 39.10 5.90
C VAL A 137 19.78 39.76 4.98
N LEU A 138 19.52 41.07 5.13
CA LEU A 138 18.49 41.77 4.37
C LEU A 138 18.96 42.51 3.09
N MET A 139 20.20 42.32 2.62
CA MET A 139 20.71 42.93 1.38
C MET A 139 21.15 41.90 0.32
N GLY A 140 20.64 40.67 0.37
CA GLY A 140 20.82 39.66 -0.69
C GLY A 140 19.61 39.50 -1.61
N PHE A 141 18.40 39.75 -1.11
CA PHE A 141 17.15 39.47 -1.84
C PHE A 141 16.61 40.65 -2.67
N GLY A 142 17.08 41.89 -2.42
CA GLY A 142 16.61 43.07 -3.16
C GLY A 142 17.24 43.25 -4.55
N LEU A 143 18.45 42.73 -4.79
CA LEU A 143 19.18 42.95 -6.04
C LEU A 143 18.81 41.95 -7.16
N ILE A 144 18.28 40.77 -6.82
CA ILE A 144 17.85 39.78 -7.80
C ILE A 144 16.47 40.13 -8.39
N LEU A 145 15.59 40.77 -7.60
CA LEU A 145 14.29 41.25 -8.08
C LEU A 145 14.40 42.51 -8.96
N LEU A 146 15.43 43.34 -8.75
CA LEU A 146 15.67 44.52 -9.60
C LEU A 146 16.28 44.15 -10.96
N ALA A 147 17.13 43.12 -11.02
CA ALA A 147 17.71 42.63 -12.28
C ALA A 147 16.67 41.97 -13.20
N GLY A 148 15.66 41.30 -12.63
CA GLY A 148 14.53 40.75 -13.40
C GLY A 148 13.60 41.82 -13.97
N PHE A 149 13.48 42.97 -13.29
CA PHE A 149 12.60 44.06 -13.72
C PHE A 149 13.18 44.90 -14.87
N ILE A 150 14.51 44.99 -14.98
CA ILE A 150 15.20 45.75 -16.04
C ILE A 150 15.23 44.99 -17.38
N ILE A 151 15.23 43.65 -17.37
CA ILE A 151 15.17 42.84 -18.60
C ILE A 151 13.80 42.96 -19.31
N ILE A 152 12.72 43.22 -18.56
CA ILE A 152 11.37 43.36 -19.11
C ILE A 152 11.16 44.73 -19.81
N PHE A 153 11.93 45.76 -19.45
CA PHE A 153 11.70 47.14 -19.91
C PHE A 153 12.73 47.69 -20.91
N TRP A 154 13.77 46.92 -21.28
CA TRP A 154 14.86 47.39 -22.16
C TRP A 154 15.05 46.62 -23.49
N HIS A 155 14.00 45.95 -23.96
CA HIS A 155 13.91 45.51 -25.36
C HIS A 155 12.57 45.95 -25.98
N PRO A 156 12.42 47.21 -26.44
CA PRO A 156 11.18 47.66 -27.08
C PRO A 156 10.96 47.10 -28.49
N ASN A 157 11.86 46.28 -29.02
CA ASN A 157 11.78 45.74 -30.38
C ASN A 157 12.26 44.29 -30.46
N ALA A 158 11.79 43.44 -29.55
CA ALA A 158 11.64 42.03 -29.91
C ALA A 158 10.39 41.98 -30.80
N THR A 159 10.60 41.91 -32.12
CA THR A 159 9.54 41.63 -33.09
C THR A 159 8.85 40.35 -32.66
N ILE A 160 7.67 40.49 -32.05
CA ILE A 160 6.72 39.41 -31.91
C ILE A 160 6.40 39.02 -33.34
N ALA A 161 6.84 37.83 -33.76
CA ALA A 161 6.38 37.23 -35.00
C ALA A 161 4.85 37.30 -34.97
N PRO A 162 4.19 38.00 -35.90
CA PRO A 162 2.76 38.19 -35.86
C PRO A 162 2.10 36.93 -36.40
N ASP A 163 2.25 35.80 -35.69
CA ASP A 163 1.66 34.49 -36.02
C ASP A 163 1.74 33.49 -34.84
N ALA A 164 1.89 33.94 -33.59
CA ALA A 164 1.60 33.08 -32.44
C ALA A 164 0.08 32.85 -32.38
N LYS A 165 -0.40 31.86 -33.14
CA LYS A 165 -1.76 31.32 -33.02
C LYS A 165 -2.05 31.13 -31.53
N ILE A 166 -3.22 31.58 -31.08
CA ILE A 166 -3.77 31.20 -29.77
C ILE A 166 -3.67 29.67 -29.70
N GLY A 167 -2.70 29.18 -28.92
CA GLY A 167 -1.99 27.93 -29.23
C GLY A 167 -2.85 26.68 -29.16
N ASP A 168 -2.63 25.76 -30.10
CA ASP A 168 -3.19 24.42 -30.06
C ASP A 168 -2.82 23.75 -28.72
N PHE A 169 -3.80 23.23 -27.98
CA PHE A 169 -3.57 22.56 -26.69
C PHE A 169 -2.57 21.40 -26.86
N THR A 170 -1.53 21.37 -26.02
CA THR A 170 -0.58 20.25 -26.00
C THR A 170 -1.15 19.05 -25.23
N ALA A 171 -0.58 17.86 -25.41
CA ALA A 171 -0.94 16.68 -24.61
C ALA A 171 -0.76 16.93 -23.09
N ARG A 172 0.28 17.70 -22.72
CA ARG A 172 0.54 18.11 -21.34
C ARG A 172 -0.56 19.01 -20.79
N ASP A 173 -1.07 19.95 -21.59
CA ASP A 173 -2.16 20.84 -21.17
C ASP A 173 -3.45 20.05 -20.92
N TYR A 174 -3.77 19.11 -21.83
CA TYR A 174 -4.89 18.19 -21.64
C TYR A 174 -4.72 17.31 -20.41
N ASN A 175 -3.53 16.78 -20.14
CA ASN A 175 -3.26 16.00 -18.93
C ASN A 175 -3.45 16.81 -17.64
N ASN A 176 -2.93 18.03 -17.59
CA ASN A 176 -3.05 18.89 -16.42
C ASN A 176 -4.53 19.21 -16.14
N GLN A 177 -5.27 19.58 -17.19
CA GLN A 177 -6.70 19.85 -17.06
C GLN A 177 -7.48 18.59 -16.65
N ALA A 178 -7.19 17.44 -17.26
CA ALA A 178 -7.83 16.17 -16.92
C ALA A 178 -7.60 15.79 -15.44
N LYS A 179 -6.38 16.00 -14.94
CA LYS A 179 -6.01 15.76 -13.55
C LYS A 179 -6.82 16.62 -12.59
N GLU A 180 -7.02 17.90 -12.89
CA GLU A 180 -7.85 18.79 -12.06
C GLU A 180 -9.30 18.29 -11.94
N TYR A 181 -9.89 17.84 -13.05
CA TYR A 181 -11.23 17.25 -13.04
C TYR A 181 -11.27 15.92 -12.27
N TYR A 182 -10.27 15.06 -12.46
CA TYR A 182 -10.17 13.76 -11.79
C TYR A 182 -10.19 13.88 -10.24
N TYR A 183 -9.48 14.87 -9.68
CA TYR A 183 -9.38 15.09 -8.23
C TYR A 183 -10.58 15.84 -7.61
N ARG A 184 -11.66 16.09 -8.37
CA ARG A 184 -12.93 16.63 -7.86
C ARG A 184 -13.90 15.54 -7.37
N PHE A 185 -13.64 14.27 -7.69
CA PHE A 185 -14.43 13.12 -7.24
C PHE A 185 -15.94 13.19 -7.54
N LYS A 186 -16.33 13.77 -8.69
CA LYS A 186 -17.72 13.79 -9.16
C LYS A 186 -17.90 12.97 -10.45
N PRO A 187 -19.05 12.30 -10.66
CA PRO A 187 -19.30 11.51 -11.88
C PRO A 187 -19.11 12.32 -13.18
N GLN A 188 -19.60 13.56 -13.22
CA GLN A 188 -19.49 14.41 -14.40
C GLN A 188 -18.05 14.91 -14.64
N ASP A 189 -17.32 15.22 -13.57
CA ASP A 189 -15.92 15.61 -13.66
C ASP A 189 -15.06 14.42 -14.11
N ASN A 190 -15.34 13.21 -13.63
CA ASN A 190 -14.67 11.99 -14.10
C ASN A 190 -14.87 11.74 -15.60
N LYS A 191 -16.11 11.88 -16.11
CA LYS A 191 -16.39 11.80 -17.56
C LYS A 191 -15.63 12.87 -18.34
N THR A 192 -15.49 14.08 -17.77
CA THR A 192 -14.72 15.18 -18.39
C THR A 192 -13.22 14.86 -18.39
N ALA A 193 -12.69 14.34 -17.29
CA ALA A 193 -11.29 13.92 -17.19
C ALA A 193 -10.95 12.83 -18.23
N ILE A 194 -11.82 11.83 -18.42
CA ILE A 194 -11.64 10.79 -19.45
C ILE A 194 -11.54 11.42 -20.85
N LYS A 195 -12.45 12.32 -21.21
CA LYS A 195 -12.42 13.02 -22.51
C LYS A 195 -11.12 13.80 -22.71
N LEU A 196 -10.62 14.44 -21.66
CA LEU A 196 -9.38 15.22 -21.73
C LEU A 196 -8.15 14.32 -21.83
N TYR A 197 -8.05 13.25 -21.06
CA TYR A 197 -6.98 12.28 -21.22
C TYR A 197 -7.04 11.58 -22.59
N GLN A 198 -8.23 11.33 -23.14
CA GLN A 198 -8.40 10.82 -24.52
C GLN A 198 -7.84 11.78 -25.56
N LYS A 199 -8.03 13.10 -25.37
CA LYS A 199 -7.39 14.12 -26.22
C LYS A 199 -5.88 14.12 -26.02
N ALA A 200 -5.38 13.99 -24.79
CA ALA A 200 -3.94 13.94 -24.51
C ALA A 200 -3.26 12.76 -25.25
N VAL A 201 -3.83 11.55 -25.16
CA VAL A 201 -3.29 10.38 -25.90
C VAL A 201 -3.44 10.51 -27.42
N ALA A 202 -4.47 11.21 -27.91
CA ALA A 202 -4.63 11.47 -29.34
C ALA A 202 -3.58 12.47 -29.86
N THR A 203 -3.25 13.49 -29.07
CA THR A 203 -2.21 14.47 -29.39
C THR A 203 -0.80 13.89 -29.25
N ASN A 204 -0.58 13.02 -28.26
CA ASN A 204 0.68 12.28 -28.08
C ASN A 204 0.40 10.81 -27.74
N PRO A 205 0.42 9.90 -28.74
CA PRO A 205 0.22 8.47 -28.52
C PRO A 205 1.29 7.79 -27.66
N ASN A 206 2.42 8.47 -27.40
CA ASN A 206 3.48 7.98 -26.53
C ASN A 206 3.43 8.61 -25.13
N ASP A 207 2.31 9.23 -24.74
CA ASP A 207 2.15 9.81 -23.41
C ASP A 207 1.70 8.75 -22.38
N SER A 208 2.66 8.15 -21.70
CA SER A 208 2.38 7.15 -20.65
C SER A 208 1.58 7.73 -19.48
N LEU A 209 1.80 9.01 -19.14
CA LEU A 209 1.08 9.67 -18.05
C LEU A 209 -0.41 9.84 -18.39
N ALA A 210 -0.73 10.19 -19.64
CA ALA A 210 -2.09 10.30 -20.13
C ALA A 210 -2.83 8.93 -20.08
N TYR A 211 -2.17 7.86 -20.51
CA TYR A 211 -2.73 6.50 -20.40
C TYR A 211 -2.97 6.08 -18.95
N SER A 212 -2.06 6.41 -18.05
CA SER A 212 -2.25 6.18 -16.61
C SER A 212 -3.40 7.03 -16.05
N GLY A 213 -3.55 8.27 -16.50
CA GLY A 213 -4.69 9.12 -16.20
C GLY A 213 -6.03 8.50 -16.61
N LEU A 214 -6.12 7.99 -17.85
CA LEU A 214 -7.29 7.23 -18.32
C LEU A 214 -7.56 6.04 -17.42
N ALA A 215 -6.54 5.23 -17.15
CA ALA A 215 -6.69 4.02 -16.34
C ALA A 215 -7.26 4.33 -14.94
N ASN A 216 -6.73 5.36 -14.27
CA ASN A 216 -7.21 5.79 -12.96
C ASN A 216 -8.64 6.34 -13.02
N ALA A 217 -9.00 7.07 -14.07
CA ALA A 217 -10.36 7.60 -14.24
C ALA A 217 -11.39 6.47 -14.50
N TYR A 218 -11.02 5.47 -15.29
CA TYR A 218 -11.84 4.26 -15.47
C TYR A 218 -12.00 3.46 -14.16
N ALA A 219 -10.92 3.29 -13.39
CA ALA A 219 -11.00 2.68 -12.06
C ALA A 219 -11.93 3.45 -11.11
N GLN A 220 -11.84 4.79 -11.09
CA GLN A 220 -12.70 5.65 -10.27
C GLN A 220 -14.18 5.50 -10.67
N GLY A 221 -14.48 5.42 -11.98
CA GLY A 221 -15.85 5.18 -12.45
C GLY A 221 -16.41 3.84 -12.00
N TYR A 222 -15.64 2.76 -12.13
CA TYR A 222 -16.04 1.44 -11.64
C TYR A 222 -16.25 1.42 -10.12
N TYR A 223 -15.30 1.98 -9.38
CA TYR A 223 -15.30 1.87 -7.92
C TYR A 223 -16.28 2.82 -7.23
N GLN A 224 -16.36 4.09 -7.67
CA GLN A 224 -17.11 5.14 -6.98
C GLN A 224 -18.43 5.54 -7.64
N PHE A 225 -18.56 5.37 -8.97
CA PHE A 225 -19.70 5.90 -9.74
C PHE A 225 -20.51 4.80 -10.45
N GLY A 226 -20.42 3.56 -9.95
CA GLY A 226 -21.26 2.45 -10.37
C GLY A 226 -21.14 2.11 -11.86
N GLN A 227 -19.97 2.32 -12.48
CA GLN A 227 -19.75 1.87 -13.87
C GLN A 227 -19.52 0.37 -13.93
N ASN A 228 -19.83 -0.25 -15.07
CA ASN A 228 -19.81 -1.70 -15.22
C ASN A 228 -18.38 -2.30 -15.26
N GLU A 229 -18.29 -3.63 -15.29
CA GLU A 229 -17.00 -4.36 -15.32
C GLU A 229 -16.13 -3.99 -16.53
N ASP A 230 -16.70 -3.51 -17.64
CA ASP A 230 -15.92 -3.06 -18.80
C ASP A 230 -14.99 -1.91 -18.43
N TRP A 231 -15.42 -1.03 -17.53
CA TRP A 231 -14.56 0.06 -17.02
C TRP A 231 -13.38 -0.47 -16.22
N LEU A 232 -13.56 -1.53 -15.44
CA LEU A 232 -12.45 -2.21 -14.77
C LEU A 232 -11.46 -2.78 -15.80
N GLN A 233 -11.97 -3.42 -16.86
CA GLN A 233 -11.13 -3.94 -17.93
C GLN A 233 -10.39 -2.83 -18.69
N GLN A 234 -11.06 -1.70 -18.97
CA GLN A 234 -10.42 -0.52 -19.57
C GLN A 234 -9.33 0.05 -18.66
N SER A 235 -9.55 0.08 -17.34
CA SER A 235 -8.53 0.51 -16.39
C SER A 235 -7.25 -0.33 -16.50
N ILE A 236 -7.40 -1.67 -16.50
CA ILE A 236 -6.27 -2.60 -16.65
C ILE A 236 -5.62 -2.44 -18.04
N HIS A 237 -6.42 -2.35 -19.10
CA HIS A 237 -5.94 -2.18 -20.47
C HIS A 237 -5.07 -0.92 -20.62
N TYR A 238 -5.58 0.25 -20.25
CA TYR A 238 -4.82 1.50 -20.36
C TYR A 238 -3.62 1.54 -19.43
N SER A 239 -3.66 0.85 -18.28
CA SER A 239 -2.47 0.72 -17.43
C SER A 239 -1.36 -0.06 -18.13
N ARG A 240 -1.70 -1.15 -18.85
CA ARG A 240 -0.74 -1.91 -19.66
C ARG A 240 -0.19 -1.07 -20.81
N ARG A 241 -1.03 -0.31 -21.51
CA ARG A 241 -0.60 0.65 -22.54
C ARG A 241 0.38 1.68 -21.98
N ALA A 242 0.12 2.24 -20.79
CA ALA A 242 1.06 3.15 -20.14
C ALA A 242 2.45 2.50 -19.93
N ILE A 243 2.48 1.25 -19.44
CA ILE A 243 3.73 0.51 -19.21
C ILE A 243 4.44 0.18 -20.54
N GLU A 244 3.69 -0.23 -21.57
CA GLU A 244 4.24 -0.52 -22.91
C GLU A 244 4.90 0.72 -23.52
N THR A 245 4.28 1.89 -23.34
CA THR A 245 4.76 3.15 -23.89
C THR A 245 6.02 3.65 -23.17
N GLU A 246 6.06 3.62 -21.84
CA GLU A 246 7.25 4.02 -21.06
C GLU A 246 7.44 3.08 -19.84
N PRO A 247 8.18 1.97 -19.99
CA PRO A 247 8.27 0.91 -18.96
C PRO A 247 9.09 1.30 -17.72
N GLU A 248 9.87 2.37 -17.80
CA GLU A 248 10.67 2.89 -16.68
C GLU A 248 9.91 3.94 -15.87
N GLN A 249 8.64 4.21 -16.19
CA GLN A 249 7.83 5.19 -15.48
C GLN A 249 6.91 4.54 -14.43
N PRO A 250 6.79 5.14 -13.23
CA PRO A 250 6.10 4.51 -12.10
C PRO A 250 4.57 4.49 -12.24
N TRP A 251 3.99 5.46 -12.97
CA TRP A 251 2.54 5.69 -12.95
C TRP A 251 1.74 4.59 -13.63
N GLY A 252 2.26 3.94 -14.68
CA GLY A 252 1.60 2.81 -15.33
C GLY A 252 1.44 1.62 -14.38
N TYR A 253 2.49 1.30 -13.62
CA TYR A 253 2.45 0.24 -12.62
C TYR A 253 1.53 0.56 -11.44
N LYS A 254 1.49 1.81 -10.97
CA LYS A 254 0.53 2.24 -9.94
C LYS A 254 -0.91 2.06 -10.43
N SER A 255 -1.20 2.45 -11.66
CA SER A 255 -2.55 2.31 -12.23
C SER A 255 -2.92 0.85 -12.44
N LEU A 256 -1.97 0.03 -12.90
CA LEU A 256 -2.16 -1.42 -13.04
C LEU A 256 -2.46 -2.06 -11.69
N GLY A 257 -1.72 -1.68 -10.65
CA GLY A 257 -1.97 -2.12 -9.28
C GLY A 257 -3.39 -1.80 -8.83
N LEU A 258 -3.91 -0.61 -9.14
CA LEU A 258 -5.29 -0.22 -8.79
C LEU A 258 -6.34 -1.05 -9.52
N GLY A 259 -6.18 -1.26 -10.84
CA GLY A 259 -7.08 -2.11 -11.61
C GLY A 259 -7.09 -3.56 -11.11
N LEU A 260 -5.91 -4.13 -10.87
CA LEU A 260 -5.76 -5.50 -10.34
C LEU A 260 -6.32 -5.65 -8.92
N HIS A 261 -6.17 -4.61 -8.08
CA HIS A 261 -6.76 -4.59 -6.74
C HIS A 261 -8.28 -4.66 -6.81
N LEU A 262 -8.90 -3.79 -7.62
CA LEU A 262 -10.35 -3.77 -7.82
C LEU A 262 -10.89 -5.06 -8.46
N GLY A 263 -10.07 -5.72 -9.29
CA GLY A 263 -10.33 -7.06 -9.83
C GLY A 263 -10.09 -8.21 -8.86
N GLY A 264 -9.54 -7.95 -7.67
CA GLY A 264 -9.25 -8.93 -6.63
C GLY A 264 -7.97 -9.73 -6.83
N GLN A 265 -7.14 -9.41 -7.82
CA GLN A 265 -5.82 -10.02 -8.03
C GLN A 265 -4.76 -9.38 -7.11
N PHE A 266 -4.91 -9.55 -5.78
CA PHE A 266 -4.11 -8.81 -4.79
C PHE A 266 -2.60 -9.01 -4.91
N GLU A 267 -2.11 -10.23 -5.15
CA GLU A 267 -0.66 -10.45 -5.31
C GLU A 267 -0.08 -9.76 -6.55
N GLN A 268 -0.82 -9.78 -7.66
CA GLN A 268 -0.39 -9.09 -8.88
C GLN A 268 -0.46 -7.57 -8.70
N SER A 269 -1.45 -7.09 -7.94
CA SER A 269 -1.57 -5.69 -7.55
C SER A 269 -0.36 -5.23 -6.72
N LEU A 270 0.00 -5.96 -5.68
CA LEU A 270 1.17 -5.69 -4.84
C LEU A 270 2.47 -5.74 -5.65
N ALA A 271 2.61 -6.68 -6.59
CA ALA A 271 3.77 -6.73 -7.48
C ALA A 271 3.89 -5.47 -8.35
N ALA A 272 2.77 -4.98 -8.90
CA ALA A 272 2.74 -3.74 -9.66
C ALA A 272 3.05 -2.52 -8.78
N TYR A 273 2.49 -2.42 -7.58
CA TYR A 273 2.83 -1.34 -6.66
C TYR A 273 4.30 -1.38 -6.24
N ASN A 274 4.86 -2.55 -5.97
CA ASN A 274 6.28 -2.69 -5.65
C ASN A 274 7.18 -2.21 -6.78
N GLN A 275 6.80 -2.44 -8.04
CA GLN A 275 7.53 -1.89 -9.19
C GLN A 275 7.40 -0.36 -9.26
N ALA A 276 6.22 0.20 -8.99
CA ALA A 276 6.04 1.66 -8.89
C ALA A 276 6.89 2.28 -7.75
N ILE A 277 6.92 1.64 -6.58
CA ILE A 277 7.74 2.05 -5.42
C ILE A 277 9.22 2.00 -5.77
N LYS A 278 9.67 0.96 -6.48
CA LYS A 278 11.07 0.84 -6.92
C LYS A 278 11.47 1.96 -7.87
N LEU A 279 10.59 2.34 -8.80
CA LEU A 279 10.85 3.39 -9.79
C LEU A 279 10.72 4.80 -9.18
N ALA A 280 9.85 5.00 -8.20
CA ALA A 280 9.68 6.25 -7.48
C ALA A 280 9.54 6.05 -5.96
N PRO A 281 10.65 5.83 -5.22
CA PRO A 281 10.62 5.57 -3.78
C PRO A 281 10.09 6.73 -2.93
N TRP A 282 10.04 7.94 -3.48
CA TRP A 282 9.51 9.14 -2.83
C TRP A 282 8.00 9.31 -2.99
N TRP A 283 7.35 8.46 -3.80
CA TRP A 283 5.93 8.60 -4.09
C TRP A 283 5.08 7.77 -3.13
N SER A 284 4.31 8.45 -2.28
CA SER A 284 3.45 7.81 -1.26
C SER A 284 2.30 6.99 -1.84
N GLY A 285 1.78 7.37 -3.01
CA GLY A 285 0.57 6.78 -3.61
C GLY A 285 0.59 5.26 -3.74
N PRO A 286 1.63 4.64 -4.32
CA PRO A 286 1.77 3.19 -4.36
C PRO A 286 1.86 2.51 -2.99
N VAL A 287 2.58 3.11 -2.03
CA VAL A 287 2.69 2.58 -0.65
C VAL A 287 1.31 2.59 0.03
N ASN A 288 0.62 3.72 -0.09
CA ASN A 288 -0.76 3.88 0.38
C ASN A 288 -1.69 2.82 -0.22
N ASN A 289 -1.63 2.60 -1.53
CA ASN A 289 -2.51 1.61 -2.15
C ASN A 289 -2.14 0.16 -1.77
N SER A 290 -0.86 -0.16 -1.58
CA SER A 290 -0.45 -1.45 -1.00
C SER A 290 -1.05 -1.68 0.38
N SER A 291 -1.18 -0.61 1.20
CA SER A 291 -1.81 -0.68 2.51
C SER A 291 -3.26 -1.18 2.43
N LEU A 292 -4.05 -0.64 1.50
CA LEU A 292 -5.43 -1.08 1.27
C LEU A 292 -5.50 -2.52 0.76
N VAL A 293 -4.60 -2.94 -0.13
CA VAL A 293 -4.55 -4.33 -0.60
C VAL A 293 -4.20 -5.28 0.54
N HIS A 294 -3.23 -4.91 1.38
CA HIS A 294 -2.89 -5.68 2.58
C HIS A 294 -4.05 -5.75 3.57
N LEU A 295 -4.80 -4.66 3.74
CA LEU A 295 -6.00 -4.62 4.58
C LEU A 295 -7.05 -5.63 4.07
N GLU A 296 -7.41 -5.55 2.78
CA GLU A 296 -8.40 -6.45 2.18
C GLU A 296 -7.94 -7.92 2.13
N ALA A 297 -6.63 -8.17 2.06
CA ALA A 297 -6.05 -9.50 2.18
C ALA A 297 -5.93 -9.99 3.65
N GLY A 298 -6.37 -9.20 4.63
CA GLY A 298 -6.31 -9.52 6.06
C GLY A 298 -4.89 -9.49 6.67
N ARG A 299 -3.94 -8.83 6.01
CA ARG A 299 -2.55 -8.63 6.45
C ARG A 299 -2.43 -7.35 7.27
N LEU A 300 -3.18 -7.28 8.38
CA LEU A 300 -3.43 -6.03 9.12
C LEU A 300 -2.16 -5.31 9.60
N VAL A 301 -1.11 -6.04 10.00
CA VAL A 301 0.15 -5.42 10.46
C VAL A 301 0.88 -4.74 9.30
N LEU A 302 0.95 -5.38 8.13
CA LEU A 302 1.56 -4.79 6.93
C LEU A 302 0.73 -3.59 6.44
N ALA A 303 -0.59 -3.73 6.45
CA ALA A 303 -1.50 -2.63 6.10
C ALA A 303 -1.26 -1.40 6.99
N TYR A 304 -1.16 -1.59 8.29
CA TYR A 304 -0.85 -0.51 9.24
C TYR A 304 0.51 0.14 8.95
N GLN A 305 1.56 -0.67 8.76
CA GLN A 305 2.92 -0.16 8.49
C GLN A 305 2.98 0.68 7.20
N ASP A 306 2.36 0.20 6.13
CA ASP A 306 2.29 0.91 4.86
C ASP A 306 1.47 2.20 4.98
N ALA A 307 0.33 2.18 5.68
CA ALA A 307 -0.50 3.37 5.91
C ALA A 307 0.25 4.45 6.71
N VAL A 308 0.92 4.07 7.81
CA VAL A 308 1.75 4.99 8.61
C VAL A 308 2.92 5.53 7.77
N THR A 309 3.54 4.68 6.96
CA THR A 309 4.64 5.11 6.07
C THR A 309 4.12 6.13 5.06
N ALA A 310 2.97 5.89 4.44
CA ALA A 310 2.36 6.82 3.49
C ALA A 310 1.99 8.16 4.13
N VAL A 311 1.43 8.17 5.35
CA VAL A 311 1.16 9.40 6.12
C VAL A 311 2.45 10.18 6.40
N LYS A 312 3.55 9.50 6.75
CA LYS A 312 4.85 10.16 6.96
C LYS A 312 5.44 10.74 5.68
N MET A 313 5.22 10.08 4.53
CA MET A 313 5.72 10.53 3.24
C MET A 313 4.97 11.76 2.72
N ASP A 314 3.64 11.80 2.90
CA ASP A 314 2.81 12.96 2.57
C ASP A 314 1.71 13.17 3.63
N PRO A 315 1.96 14.03 4.63
CA PRO A 315 1.00 14.29 5.70
C PRO A 315 -0.18 15.18 5.26
N THR A 316 -0.19 15.65 4.02
CA THR A 316 -1.26 16.50 3.46
C THR A 316 -2.22 15.75 2.56
N ASP A 317 -1.85 14.53 2.13
CA ASP A 317 -2.72 13.66 1.35
C ASP A 317 -3.83 13.09 2.25
N PRO A 318 -5.13 13.28 1.93
CA PRO A 318 -6.24 12.70 2.69
C PRO A 318 -6.29 11.17 2.63
N ILE A 319 -5.79 10.51 1.58
CA ILE A 319 -6.02 9.09 1.34
C ILE A 319 -5.28 8.19 2.37
N PRO A 320 -4.00 8.44 2.70
CA PRO A 320 -3.30 7.69 3.75
C PRO A 320 -4.00 7.71 5.12
N TYR A 321 -4.59 8.84 5.51
CA TYR A 321 -5.35 8.92 6.77
C TYR A 321 -6.61 8.06 6.74
N LEU A 322 -7.32 8.02 5.60
CA LEU A 322 -8.47 7.13 5.43
C LEU A 322 -8.04 5.68 5.65
N PHE A 323 -7.01 5.21 4.94
CA PHE A 323 -6.59 3.80 5.03
C PHE A 323 -5.99 3.45 6.39
N LEU A 324 -5.30 4.40 7.04
CA LEU A 324 -4.87 4.25 8.44
C LEU A 324 -6.08 4.09 9.37
N GLY A 325 -7.12 4.89 9.18
CA GLY A 325 -8.38 4.75 9.90
C GLY A 325 -9.07 3.40 9.70
N LEU A 326 -9.06 2.88 8.47
CA LEU A 326 -9.56 1.52 8.18
C LEU A 326 -8.71 0.43 8.86
N CYS A 327 -7.39 0.60 8.94
CA CYS A 327 -6.52 -0.30 9.68
C CYS A 327 -6.88 -0.28 11.18
N TYR A 328 -6.98 0.90 11.79
CA TYR A 328 -7.37 1.03 13.19
C TYR A 328 -8.75 0.45 13.49
N ARG A 329 -9.70 0.61 12.57
CA ARG A 329 -11.03 0.01 12.66
C ARG A 329 -10.96 -1.52 12.70
N ASP A 330 -10.19 -2.12 11.79
CA ASP A 330 -10.05 -3.58 11.71
C ASP A 330 -9.22 -4.17 12.87
N LEU A 331 -8.49 -3.32 13.59
CA LEU A 331 -7.76 -3.64 14.82
C LEU A 331 -8.59 -3.40 16.09
N ASP A 332 -9.87 -3.00 15.98
CA ASP A 332 -10.74 -2.59 17.08
C ASP A 332 -10.10 -1.49 17.97
N MET A 333 -9.49 -0.49 17.33
CA MET A 333 -8.97 0.73 17.94
C MET A 333 -9.87 1.93 17.56
N SER A 334 -11.11 1.93 18.05
CA SER A 334 -12.19 2.80 17.54
C SER A 334 -11.89 4.30 17.56
N GLU A 335 -11.30 4.82 18.64
CA GLU A 335 -10.99 6.27 18.73
C GLU A 335 -9.93 6.70 17.72
N HIS A 336 -8.90 5.87 17.50
CA HIS A 336 -7.86 6.12 16.51
C HIS A 336 -8.42 6.03 15.09
N ALA A 337 -9.33 5.08 14.86
CA ALA A 337 -10.03 4.92 13.59
C ALA A 337 -10.85 6.16 13.25
N LEU A 338 -11.68 6.63 14.19
CA LEU A 338 -12.50 7.83 14.00
C LEU A 338 -11.63 9.05 13.70
N SER A 339 -10.60 9.30 14.53
CA SER A 339 -9.72 10.45 14.37
C SER A 339 -9.02 10.47 13.00
N ALA A 340 -8.52 9.32 12.54
CA ALA A 340 -7.85 9.23 11.25
C ALA A 340 -8.83 9.41 10.07
N ILE A 341 -10.03 8.83 10.13
CA ILE A 341 -11.06 9.02 9.09
C ILE A 341 -11.52 10.49 9.06
N GLU A 342 -11.78 11.11 10.20
CA GLU A 342 -12.15 12.52 10.30
C GLU A 342 -11.05 13.43 9.76
N LYS A 343 -9.77 13.08 9.99
CA LYS A 343 -8.65 13.83 9.40
C LYS A 343 -8.66 13.76 7.86
N SER A 344 -9.00 12.61 7.29
CA SER A 344 -9.18 12.48 5.83
C SER A 344 -10.28 13.40 5.30
N VAL A 345 -11.43 13.43 5.99
CA VAL A 345 -12.56 14.31 5.66
C VAL A 345 -12.19 15.79 5.80
N GLU A 346 -11.44 16.16 6.85
CA GLU A 346 -10.96 17.53 7.08
C GLU A 346 -10.03 18.00 5.94
N LEU A 347 -9.06 17.16 5.55
CA LEU A 347 -8.11 17.46 4.48
C LEU A 347 -8.80 17.56 3.11
N LYS A 348 -9.86 16.79 2.87
CA LYS A 348 -10.59 16.77 1.59
C LYS A 348 -12.10 16.53 1.79
N PRO A 349 -12.89 17.59 2.05
CA PRO A 349 -14.32 17.46 2.36
C PRO A 349 -15.21 16.93 1.23
N ASP A 350 -14.73 16.88 -0.01
CA ASP A 350 -15.43 16.31 -1.16
C ASP A 350 -14.95 14.89 -1.50
N TYR A 351 -14.10 14.28 -0.66
CA TYR A 351 -13.65 12.91 -0.88
C TYR A 351 -14.74 11.91 -0.49
N LEU A 352 -15.47 11.44 -1.50
CA LEU A 352 -16.65 10.59 -1.36
C LEU A 352 -16.40 9.30 -0.57
N LEU A 353 -15.23 8.66 -0.77
CA LEU A 353 -14.88 7.43 -0.06
C LEU A 353 -14.70 7.65 1.44
N ALA A 354 -14.11 8.77 1.86
CA ALA A 354 -13.94 9.06 3.28
C ALA A 354 -15.29 9.19 4.02
N HIS A 355 -16.29 9.78 3.37
CA HIS A 355 -17.65 9.88 3.91
C HIS A 355 -18.34 8.52 4.03
N ASN A 356 -18.21 7.67 3.00
CA ASN A 356 -18.73 6.30 3.04
C ASN A 356 -18.10 5.47 4.16
N TYR A 357 -16.79 5.53 4.31
CA TYR A 357 -16.09 4.79 5.35
C TYR A 357 -16.31 5.37 6.76
N LEU A 358 -16.58 6.67 6.88
CA LEU A 358 -17.06 7.26 8.14
C LEU A 358 -18.45 6.74 8.51
N ALA A 359 -19.35 6.62 7.54
CA ALA A 359 -20.66 6.00 7.77
C ALA A 359 -20.53 4.51 8.13
N GLU A 360 -19.67 3.77 7.43
CA GLU A 360 -19.39 2.37 7.75
C GLU A 360 -18.81 2.22 9.16
N TYR A 361 -17.92 3.13 9.60
CA TYR A 361 -17.44 3.18 10.97
C TYR A 361 -18.59 3.29 11.97
N TYR A 362 -19.52 4.25 11.77
CA TYR A 362 -20.67 4.41 12.65
C TYR A 362 -21.60 3.21 12.64
N LEU A 363 -21.78 2.55 11.49
CA LEU A 363 -22.51 1.29 11.39
C LEU A 363 -21.84 0.18 12.23
N ILE A 364 -20.51 0.06 12.17
CA ILE A 364 -19.75 -0.95 12.92
C ILE A 364 -19.82 -0.72 14.42
N VAL A 365 -19.70 0.52 14.89
CA VAL A 365 -19.82 0.84 16.34
C VAL A 365 -21.28 0.90 16.82
N GLY A 366 -22.25 0.65 15.93
CA GLY A 366 -23.67 0.56 16.27
C GLY A 366 -24.38 1.90 16.45
N ASN A 367 -23.81 2.99 15.94
CA ASN A 367 -24.47 4.30 15.89
C ASN A 367 -25.25 4.45 14.57
N ASP A 368 -26.35 3.70 14.48
CA ASP A 368 -27.20 3.61 13.30
C ASP A 368 -27.72 4.97 12.83
N LYS A 369 -28.09 5.86 13.77
CA LYS A 369 -28.58 7.21 13.48
C LYS A 369 -27.53 8.02 12.71
N LYS A 370 -26.28 8.03 13.19
CA LYS A 370 -25.21 8.80 12.55
C LYS A 370 -24.83 8.20 11.20
N ALA A 371 -24.83 6.87 11.09
CA ALA A 371 -24.62 6.19 9.82
C ALA A 371 -25.70 6.58 8.79
N GLU A 372 -26.98 6.57 9.16
CA GLU A 372 -28.10 6.96 8.29
C GLU A 372 -28.00 8.42 7.83
N GLU A 373 -27.67 9.33 8.75
CA GLU A 373 -27.46 10.76 8.43
C GLU A 373 -26.37 10.94 7.37
N LEU A 374 -25.20 10.33 7.56
CA LEU A 374 -24.06 10.46 6.65
C LEU A 374 -24.32 9.81 5.29
N LEU A 375 -24.95 8.63 5.27
CA LEU A 375 -25.30 7.95 4.02
C LEU A 375 -26.36 8.73 3.23
N SER A 376 -27.34 9.32 3.93
CA SER A 376 -28.36 10.17 3.30
C SER A 376 -27.74 11.43 2.67
N GLN A 377 -26.84 12.10 3.39
CA GLN A 377 -26.08 13.25 2.85
C GLN A 377 -25.24 12.84 1.63
N THR A 378 -24.57 11.70 1.72
CA THR A 378 -23.71 11.20 0.64
C THR A 378 -24.52 10.89 -0.61
N LEU A 379 -25.67 10.21 -0.47
CA LEU A 379 -26.56 9.88 -1.58
C LEU A 379 -27.27 11.09 -2.17
N GLN A 380 -27.51 12.14 -1.39
CA GLN A 380 -28.02 13.41 -1.90
C GLN A 380 -27.00 14.08 -2.85
N GLN A 381 -25.71 13.99 -2.53
CA GLN A 381 -24.63 14.57 -3.34
C GLN A 381 -24.21 13.67 -4.51
N ALA A 382 -24.25 12.35 -4.31
CA ALA A 382 -23.82 11.33 -5.26
C ALA A 382 -24.87 10.21 -5.39
N PRO A 383 -25.97 10.45 -6.12
CA PRO A 383 -27.09 9.50 -6.25
C PRO A 383 -26.76 8.23 -7.05
N GLU A 384 -25.53 8.13 -7.59
CA GLU A 384 -25.02 6.96 -8.32
C GLU A 384 -23.93 6.21 -7.51
N ASN A 385 -23.78 6.49 -6.20
CA ASN A 385 -22.79 5.81 -5.38
C ASN A 385 -23.28 4.43 -4.91
N GLN A 386 -22.87 3.37 -5.62
CA GLN A 386 -23.21 1.98 -5.27
C GLN A 386 -22.81 1.59 -3.84
N PHE A 387 -21.71 2.13 -3.31
CA PHE A 387 -21.22 1.75 -1.99
C PHE A 387 -22.07 2.35 -0.87
N SER A 388 -22.56 3.59 -1.03
CA SER A 388 -23.51 4.19 -0.08
C SER A 388 -24.83 3.42 -0.04
N PHE A 389 -25.37 3.00 -1.21
CA PHE A 389 -26.56 2.14 -1.25
C PHE A 389 -26.31 0.79 -0.60
N TRP A 390 -25.16 0.17 -0.87
CA TRP A 390 -24.75 -1.06 -0.19
C TRP A 390 -24.71 -0.89 1.33
N LEU A 391 -24.07 0.15 1.85
CA LEU A 391 -23.99 0.42 3.29
C LEU A 391 -25.36 0.72 3.91
N ASN A 392 -26.22 1.49 3.23
CA ASN A 392 -27.60 1.72 3.67
C ASN A 392 -28.39 0.42 3.74
N ALA A 393 -28.21 -0.49 2.78
CA ALA A 393 -28.86 -1.79 2.82
C ALA A 393 -28.39 -2.63 4.03
N GLN A 394 -27.08 -2.64 4.31
CA GLN A 394 -26.53 -3.31 5.51
C GLN A 394 -27.04 -2.68 6.82
N LEU A 395 -27.17 -1.35 6.88
CA LEU A 395 -27.78 -0.63 7.99
C LEU A 395 -29.24 -1.08 8.21
N TYR A 396 -30.04 -1.13 7.15
CA TYR A 396 -31.44 -1.56 7.26
C TYR A 396 -31.60 -3.05 7.59
N LEU A 397 -30.68 -3.92 7.15
CA LEU A 397 -30.64 -5.30 7.62
C LEU A 397 -30.40 -5.39 9.12
N ARG A 398 -29.46 -4.60 9.65
CA ARG A 398 -29.16 -4.52 11.09
C ARG A 398 -30.37 -4.02 11.90
N GLN A 399 -31.15 -3.10 11.34
CA GLN A 399 -32.40 -2.60 11.95
C GLN A 399 -33.59 -3.57 11.80
N GLY A 400 -33.42 -4.71 11.11
CA GLY A 400 -34.49 -5.64 10.81
C GLY A 400 -35.48 -5.15 9.73
N ASN A 401 -35.19 -4.03 9.06
CA ASN A 401 -36.05 -3.46 8.03
C ASN A 401 -35.72 -4.03 6.64
N GLN A 402 -36.20 -5.25 6.38
CA GLN A 402 -35.95 -5.96 5.12
C GLN A 402 -36.48 -5.23 3.89
N SER A 403 -37.59 -4.49 4.01
CA SER A 403 -38.17 -3.73 2.89
C SER A 403 -37.24 -2.61 2.43
N LYS A 404 -36.75 -1.78 3.36
CA LYS A 404 -35.78 -0.73 3.03
C LYS A 404 -34.43 -1.31 2.61
N ALA A 405 -34.00 -2.43 3.20
CA ALA A 405 -32.79 -3.13 2.78
C ALA A 405 -32.89 -3.58 1.32
N ALA A 406 -34.00 -4.22 0.93
CA ALA A 406 -34.25 -4.66 -0.45
C ALA A 406 -34.23 -3.48 -1.45
N GLN A 407 -34.87 -2.35 -1.12
CA GLN A 407 -34.85 -1.15 -1.97
C GLN A 407 -33.42 -0.64 -2.22
N ASN A 408 -32.58 -0.60 -1.17
CA ASN A 408 -31.20 -0.14 -1.29
C ASN A 408 -30.31 -1.16 -2.02
N PHE A 409 -30.49 -2.47 -1.78
CA PHE A 409 -29.80 -3.50 -2.57
C PHE A 409 -30.22 -3.48 -4.04
N ALA A 410 -31.51 -3.28 -4.34
CA ALA A 410 -31.99 -3.11 -5.71
C ALA A 410 -31.27 -1.94 -6.39
N ARG A 411 -31.14 -0.81 -5.71
CA ARG A 411 -30.43 0.33 -6.29
C ARG A 411 -28.92 0.08 -6.47
N ALA A 412 -28.27 -0.59 -5.51
CA ALA A 412 -26.87 -1.01 -5.68
C ALA A 412 -26.67 -2.07 -6.78
N ALA A 413 -27.67 -2.93 -7.02
CA ALA A 413 -27.67 -3.96 -8.06
C ALA A 413 -27.94 -3.43 -9.47
N GLU A 414 -28.74 -2.37 -9.58
CA GLU A 414 -28.97 -1.61 -10.82
C GLU A 414 -27.72 -0.84 -11.23
N LEU A 415 -27.01 -0.27 -10.24
CA LEU A 415 -25.70 0.31 -10.45
C LEU A 415 -24.67 -0.79 -10.75
N GLY A 416 -23.61 -0.44 -11.47
CA GLY A 416 -22.47 -1.32 -11.69
C GLY A 416 -21.50 -1.31 -10.51
N GLY A 417 -20.24 -1.62 -10.81
CA GLY A 417 -19.16 -1.60 -9.84
C GLY A 417 -19.07 -2.86 -8.98
N ARG A 418 -18.09 -2.85 -8.07
CA ARG A 418 -17.68 -4.02 -7.28
C ARG A 418 -18.81 -4.64 -6.42
N TYR A 419 -19.82 -3.87 -5.99
CA TYR A 419 -20.91 -4.36 -5.14
C TYR A 419 -22.15 -4.83 -5.90
N GLN A 420 -22.17 -4.71 -7.23
CA GLN A 420 -23.35 -5.10 -8.04
C GLN A 420 -23.78 -6.55 -7.79
N LEU A 421 -22.84 -7.50 -7.90
CA LEU A 421 -23.16 -8.93 -7.74
C LEU A 421 -23.53 -9.28 -6.29
N PRO A 422 -22.77 -8.86 -5.25
CA PRO A 422 -23.21 -9.01 -3.86
C PRO A 422 -24.60 -8.42 -3.59
N ALA A 423 -24.93 -7.24 -4.16
CA ALA A 423 -26.23 -6.62 -3.98
C ALA A 423 -27.37 -7.43 -4.63
N LYS A 424 -27.18 -7.96 -5.84
CA LYS A 424 -28.14 -8.87 -6.51
C LYS A 424 -28.44 -10.10 -5.66
N ILE A 425 -27.39 -10.68 -5.04
CA ILE A 425 -27.53 -11.85 -4.18
C ILE A 425 -28.34 -11.52 -2.92
N ASN A 426 -27.98 -10.45 -2.21
CA ASN A 426 -28.69 -10.04 -1.00
C ASN A 426 -30.16 -9.72 -1.31
N LEU A 427 -30.44 -9.04 -2.42
CA LEU A 427 -31.80 -8.77 -2.88
C LEU A 427 -32.59 -10.05 -3.16
N ALA A 428 -32.02 -10.99 -3.93
CA ALA A 428 -32.69 -12.24 -4.27
C ALA A 428 -33.00 -13.08 -3.02
N ILE A 429 -32.10 -13.10 -2.03
CA ILE A 429 -32.33 -13.78 -0.76
C ILE A 429 -33.48 -13.12 0.02
N ILE A 430 -33.50 -11.79 0.14
CA ILE A 430 -34.57 -11.06 0.84
C ILE A 430 -35.93 -11.29 0.17
N ASN A 431 -35.97 -11.26 -1.17
CA ASN A 431 -37.18 -11.50 -1.95
C ASN A 431 -37.57 -12.98 -2.04
N ARG A 432 -36.75 -13.90 -1.53
CA ARG A 432 -36.92 -15.37 -1.64
C ARG A 432 -36.96 -15.86 -3.09
N GLU A 433 -36.20 -15.23 -3.98
CA GLU A 433 -36.05 -15.56 -5.39
C GLU A 433 -34.97 -16.64 -5.60
N THR A 434 -35.20 -17.85 -5.08
CA THR A 434 -34.18 -18.92 -5.04
C THR A 434 -33.71 -19.38 -6.42
N GLY A 435 -34.56 -19.26 -7.46
CA GLY A 435 -34.25 -19.71 -8.82
C GLY A 435 -33.06 -19.00 -9.50
N GLN A 436 -32.64 -17.83 -9.00
CA GLN A 436 -31.48 -17.09 -9.53
C GLN A 436 -30.18 -17.36 -8.76
N LEU A 437 -30.26 -17.96 -7.57
CA LEU A 437 -29.11 -18.08 -6.67
C LEU A 437 -28.01 -19.00 -7.23
N ASP A 438 -28.38 -20.06 -7.94
CA ASP A 438 -27.41 -20.96 -8.60
C ASP A 438 -26.61 -20.22 -9.68
N GLN A 439 -27.26 -19.39 -10.48
CA GLN A 439 -26.59 -18.56 -11.49
C GLN A 439 -25.61 -17.59 -10.82
N PHE A 440 -26.00 -16.94 -9.72
CA PHE A 440 -25.10 -16.05 -8.99
C PHE A 440 -23.93 -16.80 -8.35
N TYR A 441 -24.16 -18.00 -7.82
CA TYR A 441 -23.10 -18.84 -7.28
C TYR A 441 -22.06 -19.19 -8.37
N GLN A 442 -22.49 -19.55 -9.58
CA GLN A 442 -21.60 -19.79 -10.71
C GLN A 442 -20.85 -18.52 -11.15
N ALA A 443 -21.49 -17.35 -11.10
CA ALA A 443 -20.83 -16.08 -11.39
C ALA A 443 -19.73 -15.76 -10.35
N LEU A 444 -19.97 -16.06 -9.07
CA LEU A 444 -18.95 -15.95 -8.01
C LEU A 444 -17.79 -16.91 -8.24
N GLU A 445 -18.07 -18.19 -8.50
CA GLU A 445 -17.03 -19.20 -8.81
C GLU A 445 -16.20 -18.79 -10.03
N THR A 446 -16.82 -18.25 -11.07
CA THR A 446 -16.10 -17.74 -12.26
C THR A 446 -15.09 -16.65 -11.87
N LYS A 447 -15.50 -15.66 -11.08
CA LYS A 447 -14.60 -14.59 -10.62
C LYS A 447 -13.48 -15.13 -9.72
N ILE A 448 -13.80 -16.04 -8.80
CA ILE A 448 -12.82 -16.67 -7.90
C ILE A 448 -11.79 -17.49 -8.70
N ASN A 449 -12.24 -18.27 -9.69
CA ASN A 449 -11.37 -19.08 -10.56
C ASN A 449 -10.49 -18.23 -11.48
N GLN A 450 -10.91 -17.00 -11.79
CA GLN A 450 -10.09 -15.98 -12.46
C GLN A 450 -9.08 -15.29 -11.51
N GLY A 451 -8.99 -15.73 -10.25
CA GLY A 451 -8.03 -15.23 -9.28
C GLY A 451 -8.51 -14.03 -8.46
N ASN A 452 -9.81 -13.71 -8.48
CA ASN A 452 -10.36 -12.70 -7.58
C ASN A 452 -10.50 -13.29 -6.16
N ILE A 453 -9.63 -12.85 -5.24
CA ILE A 453 -9.61 -13.32 -3.85
C ILE A 453 -10.28 -12.35 -2.88
N TRP A 454 -11.13 -11.45 -3.38
CA TRP A 454 -11.91 -10.57 -2.51
C TRP A 454 -12.85 -11.39 -1.63
N SER A 455 -12.71 -11.26 -0.30
CA SER A 455 -13.42 -12.08 0.68
C SER A 455 -14.95 -11.97 0.57
N GLU A 456 -15.49 -10.86 0.05
CA GLU A 456 -16.93 -10.68 -0.15
C GLU A 456 -17.53 -11.69 -1.13
N LEU A 457 -16.75 -12.16 -2.11
CA LEU A 457 -17.24 -13.16 -3.07
C LEU A 457 -17.54 -14.47 -2.36
N VAL A 458 -16.59 -14.94 -1.54
CA VAL A 458 -16.73 -16.18 -0.76
C VAL A 458 -17.78 -15.99 0.35
N PHE A 459 -17.87 -14.81 0.95
CA PHE A 459 -18.93 -14.47 1.90
C PHE A 459 -20.32 -14.54 1.24
N SER A 460 -20.45 -14.05 0.00
CA SER A 460 -21.69 -14.12 -0.76
C SER A 460 -22.08 -15.56 -1.13
N GLN A 461 -21.09 -16.45 -1.34
CA GLN A 461 -21.37 -17.89 -1.48
C GLN A 461 -21.98 -18.47 -0.20
N ALA A 462 -21.48 -18.08 0.98
CA ALA A 462 -22.04 -18.51 2.25
C ALA A 462 -23.48 -18.02 2.44
N LEU A 463 -23.79 -16.78 2.03
CA LEU A 463 -25.16 -16.25 2.03
C LEU A 463 -26.10 -17.12 1.16
N ILE A 464 -25.68 -17.46 -0.06
CA ILE A 464 -26.46 -18.32 -0.96
C ILE A 464 -26.70 -19.70 -0.33
N LEU A 465 -25.66 -20.34 0.19
CA LEU A 465 -25.76 -21.66 0.81
C LEU A 465 -26.65 -21.64 2.05
N THR A 466 -26.59 -20.58 2.85
CA THR A 466 -27.47 -20.37 4.00
C THR A 466 -28.93 -20.25 3.55
N ALA A 467 -29.20 -19.47 2.50
CA ALA A 467 -30.56 -19.31 1.94
C ALA A 467 -31.12 -20.62 1.37
N ASN A 468 -30.26 -21.48 0.83
CA ASN A 468 -30.62 -22.81 0.31
C ASN A 468 -30.71 -23.89 1.40
N GLY A 469 -30.38 -23.58 2.66
CA GLY A 469 -30.41 -24.54 3.77
C GLY A 469 -29.17 -25.45 3.87
N ASP A 470 -28.13 -25.24 3.04
CA ASP A 470 -26.87 -25.98 3.12
C ASP A 470 -25.92 -25.32 4.14
N PHE A 471 -26.27 -25.48 5.42
CA PHE A 471 -25.58 -24.81 6.52
C PHE A 471 -24.13 -25.28 6.69
N GLN A 472 -23.85 -26.56 6.46
CA GLN A 472 -22.50 -27.11 6.60
C GLN A 472 -21.55 -26.46 5.58
N SER A 473 -21.96 -26.38 4.31
CA SER A 473 -21.18 -25.71 3.29
C SER A 473 -21.10 -24.20 3.52
N ALA A 474 -22.17 -23.58 4.03
CA ALA A 474 -22.16 -22.15 4.37
C ALA A 474 -21.10 -21.82 5.43
N VAL A 475 -21.03 -22.59 6.52
CA VAL A 475 -20.01 -22.45 7.58
C VAL A 475 -18.59 -22.60 6.99
N ALA A 476 -18.38 -23.58 6.12
CA ALA A 476 -17.09 -23.78 5.45
C ALA A 476 -16.68 -22.57 4.59
N LYS A 477 -17.64 -21.98 3.86
CA LYS A 477 -17.40 -20.76 3.07
C LYS A 477 -17.14 -19.55 3.97
N LEU A 478 -17.84 -19.39 5.09
CA LEU A 478 -17.56 -18.34 6.08
C LEU A 478 -16.15 -18.45 6.64
N GLN A 479 -15.72 -19.66 7.00
CA GLN A 479 -14.35 -19.90 7.46
C GLN A 479 -13.34 -19.48 6.38
N LYS A 480 -13.57 -19.87 5.12
CA LYS A 480 -12.71 -19.47 4.00
C LYS A 480 -12.69 -17.96 3.78
N ALA A 481 -13.82 -17.26 3.92
CA ALA A 481 -13.90 -15.81 3.80
C ALA A 481 -13.08 -15.11 4.90
N ILE A 482 -13.18 -15.59 6.15
CA ILE A 482 -12.37 -15.10 7.28
C ILE A 482 -10.87 -15.33 7.02
N ASP A 483 -10.48 -16.54 6.61
CA ASP A 483 -9.08 -16.85 6.31
C ASP A 483 -8.55 -16.02 5.13
N SER A 484 -9.42 -15.61 4.20
CA SER A 484 -9.09 -14.74 3.06
C SER A 484 -9.12 -13.23 3.36
N GLY A 485 -9.40 -12.83 4.61
CA GLY A 485 -9.27 -11.44 5.04
C GLY A 485 -10.55 -10.74 5.53
N LEU A 486 -11.70 -11.42 5.57
CA LEU A 486 -12.92 -10.83 6.13
C LEU A 486 -12.72 -10.44 7.60
N SER A 487 -12.89 -9.15 7.92
CA SER A 487 -12.70 -8.57 9.25
C SER A 487 -14.01 -8.08 9.90
N HIS A 488 -15.12 -8.08 9.17
CA HIS A 488 -16.39 -7.47 9.57
C HIS A 488 -17.30 -8.43 10.37
N ALA A 489 -16.95 -8.72 11.62
CA ALA A 489 -17.78 -9.54 12.53
C ALA A 489 -19.25 -9.06 12.62
N TYR A 490 -19.45 -7.74 12.58
CA TYR A 490 -20.79 -7.14 12.70
C TYR A 490 -21.77 -7.65 11.63
N ARG A 491 -21.31 -8.07 10.44
CA ARG A 491 -22.17 -8.63 9.40
C ARG A 491 -22.61 -10.07 9.69
N LEU A 492 -21.82 -10.82 10.45
CA LEU A 492 -22.22 -12.14 10.95
C LEU A 492 -23.13 -12.01 12.19
N GLN A 493 -22.86 -11.02 13.04
CA GLN A 493 -23.58 -10.83 14.30
C GLN A 493 -24.96 -10.19 14.14
N ASN A 494 -25.12 -9.29 13.15
CA ASN A 494 -26.31 -8.43 13.06
C ASN A 494 -27.10 -8.58 11.76
N SER A 495 -26.68 -9.44 10.82
CA SER A 495 -27.44 -9.64 9.60
C SER A 495 -28.57 -10.64 9.83
N THR A 496 -29.80 -10.23 9.53
CA THR A 496 -30.98 -11.13 9.52
C THR A 496 -30.84 -12.26 8.49
N LEU A 497 -29.91 -12.17 7.54
CA LEU A 497 -29.69 -13.21 6.53
C LEU A 497 -28.98 -14.46 7.08
N PHE A 498 -28.35 -14.37 8.25
CA PHE A 498 -27.70 -15.51 8.92
C PHE A 498 -28.46 -15.97 10.19
N GLU A 499 -29.67 -15.45 10.44
CA GLU A 499 -30.45 -15.74 11.64
C GLU A 499 -30.66 -17.26 11.84
N SER A 500 -30.86 -18.00 10.75
CA SER A 500 -31.05 -19.47 10.78
C SER A 500 -29.84 -20.26 11.29
N ILE A 501 -28.63 -19.68 11.25
CA ILE A 501 -27.38 -20.33 11.68
C ILE A 501 -26.68 -19.60 12.82
N ALA A 502 -27.18 -18.44 13.26
CA ALA A 502 -26.53 -17.57 14.22
C ALA A 502 -26.21 -18.26 15.56
N ASP A 503 -27.08 -19.19 16.00
CA ASP A 503 -26.92 -19.89 17.28
C ASP A 503 -26.02 -21.13 17.23
N GLN A 504 -25.60 -21.56 16.05
CA GLN A 504 -24.73 -22.71 15.88
C GLN A 504 -23.36 -22.48 16.53
N SER A 505 -22.83 -23.52 17.19
CA SER A 505 -21.57 -23.46 17.93
C SER A 505 -20.39 -23.08 17.03
N GLU A 506 -20.45 -23.48 15.78
CA GLU A 506 -19.49 -23.26 14.71
C GLU A 506 -19.45 -21.78 14.35
N ILE A 507 -20.60 -21.11 14.22
CA ILE A 507 -20.67 -19.66 13.95
C ILE A 507 -20.11 -18.86 15.12
N LYS A 508 -20.47 -19.23 16.36
CA LYS A 508 -19.90 -18.62 17.58
C LYS A 508 -18.38 -18.78 17.64
N SER A 509 -17.86 -19.96 17.25
CA SER A 509 -16.43 -20.23 17.13
C SER A 509 -15.74 -19.38 16.05
N LEU A 510 -16.37 -19.19 14.88
CA LEU A 510 -15.85 -18.33 13.82
C LEU A 510 -15.72 -16.86 14.25
N ILE A 511 -16.75 -16.34 14.93
CA ILE A 511 -16.73 -14.98 15.49
C ILE A 511 -15.60 -14.85 16.50
N LEU A 512 -15.47 -15.80 17.44
CA LEU A 512 -14.40 -15.81 18.43
C LEU A 512 -13.01 -15.88 17.78
N LYS A 513 -12.84 -16.67 16.72
CA LYS A 513 -11.58 -16.77 15.95
C LYS A 513 -11.22 -15.41 15.33
N LEU A 514 -12.21 -14.72 14.77
CA LEU A 514 -12.02 -13.38 14.18
C LEU A 514 -11.61 -12.36 15.25
N ASP A 515 -12.29 -12.32 16.39
CA ASP A 515 -11.97 -11.42 17.51
C ASP A 515 -10.56 -11.68 18.08
N ASN A 516 -10.20 -12.95 18.26
CA ASN A 516 -8.86 -13.34 18.72
C ASN A 516 -7.77 -12.93 17.73
N ARG A 517 -8.02 -13.11 16.43
CA ARG A 517 -7.10 -12.68 15.36
C ARG A 517 -6.89 -11.17 15.39
N LYS A 518 -7.97 -10.38 15.50
CA LYS A 518 -7.89 -8.92 15.63
C LYS A 518 -7.10 -8.51 16.85
N LYS A 519 -7.39 -9.11 18.01
CA LYS A 519 -6.67 -8.84 19.27
C LYS A 519 -5.17 -9.11 19.15
N ALA A 520 -4.77 -10.21 18.51
CA ALA A 520 -3.37 -10.55 18.28
C ALA A 520 -2.67 -9.52 17.38
N PHE A 521 -3.32 -9.07 16.31
CA PHE A 521 -2.78 -8.01 15.45
C PHE A 521 -2.69 -6.66 16.16
N ARG A 522 -3.72 -6.29 16.92
CA ARG A 522 -3.75 -5.07 17.74
C ARG A 522 -2.55 -5.02 18.69
N GLN A 523 -2.23 -6.11 19.36
CA GLN A 523 -1.06 -6.20 20.24
C GLN A 523 0.25 -5.96 19.49
N LYS A 524 0.41 -6.53 18.29
CA LYS A 524 1.60 -6.30 17.45
C LYS A 524 1.71 -4.83 17.03
N VAL A 525 0.60 -4.21 16.61
CA VAL A 525 0.57 -2.79 16.22
C VAL A 525 0.90 -1.89 17.40
N MET A 526 0.31 -2.12 18.57
CA MET A 526 0.65 -1.36 19.79
C MET A 526 2.14 -1.49 20.17
N GLN A 527 2.75 -2.65 19.94
CA GLN A 527 4.18 -2.83 20.16
C GLN A 527 5.02 -2.01 19.16
N LEU A 528 4.60 -1.98 17.89
CA LEU A 528 5.24 -1.15 16.86
C LEU A 528 5.14 0.34 17.22
N GLU A 529 3.97 0.83 17.65
CA GLU A 529 3.78 2.23 18.08
C GLU A 529 4.70 2.60 19.26
N LYS A 530 4.81 1.71 20.26
CA LYS A 530 5.73 1.90 21.39
C LYS A 530 7.19 1.97 20.96
N ASN A 531 7.61 1.09 20.06
CA ASN A 531 9.00 1.02 19.60
C ASN A 531 9.37 2.19 18.69
N GLN A 532 8.42 2.69 17.89
CA GLN A 532 8.69 3.71 16.90
C GLN A 532 8.69 5.16 17.43
N LYS A 533 8.23 5.44 18.67
CA LYS A 533 7.98 6.83 19.13
C LYS A 533 7.25 7.66 18.06
N VAL A 534 6.20 7.10 17.47
CA VAL A 534 5.44 7.69 16.37
C VAL A 534 3.97 7.44 16.71
N LEU A 535 3.06 8.40 16.72
CA LEU A 535 3.04 9.78 16.18
C LEU A 535 3.29 10.87 17.23
#